data_AF-W2TKK0-F1
#
_entry.id   AF-W2TKK0-F1
#
_cell.length_a   1.000
_cell.length_b   1.000
_cell.length_c   1.000
_cell.angle_alpha   90.00
_cell.angle_beta   90.00
_cell.angle_gamma   90.00
#
_symmetry.space_group_name_H-M   'P 1'
#
loop_
_entity.id
_entity.type
_entity.pdbx_description
1 polymer ?
#
loop_
_entity_poly.entity_id
_entity_poly.type
_entity_poly.pdbx_seq_one_letter_code
_entity_poly.pdbx_strand_id
1 'polypeptide(L)'
;FSAPFVLLPSSFRVNASNTIVVAPLKGKHENVDILITVTGYMNAKSSLIFTKKYSARKTGAPHSASFDITNIMEKAQVTVNVQGHKTFECEVGVKPNLAAIHIHTDKPTYHSGETVRVRALPLTYEGVVYDGMIEFILVNPDGFELVKKCNRTSQDYIGLTFELPKHLFYGDWRVLARPQGINDKDTTYDVIFQVKDYVLPPFKIIISISEGQPIDSTEIGVEARYYYGVSVSGSLTLYCSTRKSEYDLSKSMRLLQSQEVSYADADALID
;
A
#
# COMPACT_ATOMS: atom_id res chain seq x y z
N PHE A 1 28.59 31.11 -17.17
CA PHE A 1 27.14 31.35 -16.99
C PHE A 1 26.63 30.39 -15.93
N SER A 2 25.91 30.88 -14.93
CA SER A 2 25.27 30.00 -13.92
C SER A 2 24.08 29.29 -14.54
N ALA A 3 23.81 28.05 -14.13
CA ALA A 3 22.55 27.38 -14.45
C ALA A 3 21.39 28.06 -13.70
N PRO A 4 20.17 28.06 -14.24
CA PRO A 4 19.00 28.53 -13.49
C PRO A 4 18.70 27.58 -12.32
N PHE A 5 18.03 28.09 -11.29
CA PHE A 5 17.50 27.23 -10.23
C PHE A 5 16.16 26.64 -10.70
N VAL A 6 16.08 25.32 -10.81
CA VAL A 6 14.90 24.60 -11.28
C VAL A 6 14.53 23.56 -10.23
N LEU A 7 13.27 23.58 -9.80
CA LEU A 7 12.67 22.59 -8.90
C LEU A 7 11.57 21.85 -9.68
N LEU A 8 11.69 20.53 -9.72
CA LEU A 8 10.75 19.62 -10.35
C LEU A 8 10.62 18.34 -9.51
N PRO A 9 9.49 17.61 -9.60
CA PRO A 9 9.35 16.32 -8.94
C PRO A 9 10.28 15.25 -9.55
N SER A 10 10.52 14.16 -8.81
CA SER A 10 11.32 13.02 -9.28
C SER A 10 10.68 12.24 -10.43
N SER A 11 9.35 12.32 -10.56
CA SER A 11 8.57 11.77 -11.66
C SER A 11 7.35 12.64 -11.94
N PHE A 12 6.94 12.72 -13.19
CA PHE A 12 5.63 13.28 -13.55
C PHE A 12 4.55 12.22 -13.54
N ARG A 13 3.30 12.65 -13.45
CA ARG A 13 2.13 11.77 -13.36
C ARG A 13 1.19 11.99 -14.55
N VAL A 14 0.78 10.91 -15.21
CA VAL A 14 -0.27 10.93 -16.24
C VAL A 14 -1.63 11.17 -15.60
N ASN A 15 -2.51 11.93 -16.25
CA ASN A 15 -3.83 12.34 -15.77
C ASN A 15 -3.77 13.10 -14.43
N ALA A 16 -2.70 13.87 -14.24
CA ALA A 16 -2.51 14.75 -13.09
C ALA A 16 -1.91 16.08 -13.54
N SER A 17 -2.10 17.10 -12.71
CA SER A 17 -1.38 18.36 -12.87
C SER A 17 0.02 18.26 -12.30
N ASN A 18 1.01 18.54 -13.14
CA ASN A 18 2.42 18.52 -12.81
C ASN A 18 2.94 19.96 -12.77
N THR A 19 3.81 20.29 -11.82
CA THR A 19 4.32 21.65 -11.66
C THR A 19 5.85 21.66 -11.67
N ILE A 20 6.40 22.61 -12.42
CA ILE A 20 7.82 22.95 -12.42
C ILE A 20 7.95 24.38 -11.89
N VAL A 21 8.92 24.61 -11.01
CA VAL A 21 9.24 25.94 -10.47
C VAL A 21 10.62 26.34 -10.97
N VAL A 22 10.70 27.53 -11.58
CA VAL A 22 11.95 28.10 -12.08
C VAL A 22 12.21 29.42 -11.38
N ALA A 23 13.38 29.54 -10.75
CA ALA A 23 13.86 30.81 -10.20
C ALA A 23 15.09 31.28 -11.00
N PRO A 24 14.97 32.37 -11.78
CA PRO A 24 16.13 33.00 -12.40
C PRO A 24 17.01 33.59 -11.30
N LEU A 25 18.24 33.10 -11.18
CA LEU A 25 19.21 33.59 -10.19
C LEU A 25 19.73 34.97 -10.60
N LYS A 26 20.08 35.82 -9.63
CA LYS A 26 20.62 37.18 -9.87
C LYS A 26 21.74 37.13 -10.91
N GLY A 27 21.51 37.78 -12.05
CA GLY A 27 22.40 37.82 -13.21
C GLY A 27 22.65 39.23 -13.71
N LYS A 28 23.13 39.38 -14.95
CA LYS A 28 23.41 40.68 -15.58
C LYS A 28 22.17 41.51 -15.89
N HIS A 29 21.01 40.87 -16.05
CA HIS A 29 19.75 41.53 -16.40
C HIS A 29 18.79 41.54 -15.20
N GLU A 30 18.14 42.68 -14.97
CA GLU A 30 17.10 42.81 -13.95
C GLU A 30 15.85 41.99 -14.30
N ASN A 31 15.53 41.93 -15.60
CA ASN A 31 14.44 41.14 -16.16
C ASN A 31 14.97 40.14 -17.18
N VAL A 32 14.45 38.92 -17.16
CA VAL A 32 14.86 37.83 -18.05
C VAL A 32 13.65 37.14 -18.67
N ASP A 33 13.80 36.70 -19.91
CA ASP A 33 12.87 35.78 -20.55
C ASP A 33 13.14 34.33 -20.09
N ILE A 34 12.07 33.58 -19.81
CA ILE A 34 12.11 32.16 -19.41
C ILE A 34 11.27 31.37 -20.43
N LEU A 35 11.85 30.34 -21.01
CA LEU A 35 11.15 29.36 -21.86
C LEU A 35 11.27 27.97 -21.22
N ILE A 36 10.12 27.40 -20.88
CA ILE A 36 10.00 26.03 -20.37
C ILE A 36 9.39 25.18 -21.48
N THR A 37 10.05 24.08 -21.82
CA THR A 37 9.56 23.10 -22.79
C THR A 37 9.62 21.72 -22.15
N VAL A 38 8.53 20.96 -22.26
CA VAL A 38 8.45 19.57 -21.81
C VAL A 38 8.07 18.72 -23.00
N THR A 39 8.95 17.80 -23.37
CA THR A 39 8.77 16.87 -24.48
C THR A 39 8.69 15.46 -23.91
N GLY A 40 7.60 14.76 -24.18
CA GLY A 40 7.43 13.38 -23.72
C GLY A 40 7.83 12.37 -24.77
N TYR A 41 8.19 11.18 -24.32
CA TYR A 41 8.64 10.07 -25.16
C TYR A 41 7.88 8.79 -24.82
N MET A 42 7.47 8.08 -25.86
CA MET A 42 6.87 6.75 -25.77
C MET A 42 7.33 5.94 -26.97
N ASN A 43 7.99 4.79 -26.76
CA ASN A 43 8.52 3.94 -27.85
C ASN A 43 9.33 4.74 -28.90
N ALA A 44 10.26 5.58 -28.43
CA ALA A 44 11.08 6.50 -29.23
C ALA A 44 10.32 7.60 -30.03
N LYS A 45 8.98 7.62 -30.00
CA LYS A 45 8.20 8.74 -30.53
C LYS A 45 8.16 9.86 -29.51
N SER A 46 8.50 11.07 -29.94
CA SER A 46 8.42 12.26 -29.11
C SER A 46 7.16 13.06 -29.41
N SER A 47 6.59 13.70 -28.39
CA SER A 47 5.54 14.70 -28.56
C SER A 47 5.70 15.83 -27.56
N LEU A 48 5.40 17.05 -28.02
CA LEU A 48 5.41 18.23 -27.16
C LEU A 48 4.24 18.14 -26.18
N ILE A 49 4.54 18.05 -24.88
CA ILE A 49 3.54 18.06 -23.81
C ILE A 49 3.17 19.50 -23.48
N PHE A 50 4.18 20.33 -23.27
CA PHE A 50 3.99 21.66 -22.72
C PHE A 50 5.08 22.61 -23.22
N THR A 51 4.68 23.83 -23.54
CA THR A 51 5.61 24.94 -23.74
C THR A 51 5.04 26.22 -23.16
N LYS A 52 5.87 26.95 -22.41
CA LYS A 52 5.48 28.23 -21.82
C LYS A 52 6.64 29.20 -21.87
N LYS A 53 6.38 30.36 -22.48
CA LYS A 53 7.27 31.51 -22.46
C LYS A 53 6.76 32.53 -21.43
N TYR A 54 7.65 32.98 -20.55
CA TYR A 54 7.47 34.13 -19.69
C TYR A 54 8.42 35.23 -20.13
N SER A 55 7.89 36.40 -20.49
CA SER A 55 8.72 37.54 -20.91
C SER A 55 8.97 38.49 -19.75
N ALA A 56 10.15 39.12 -19.73
CA ALA A 56 10.52 40.20 -18.81
C ALA A 56 10.23 39.90 -17.33
N ARG A 57 10.65 38.72 -16.84
CA ARG A 57 10.46 38.31 -15.43
C ARG A 57 11.59 38.81 -14.55
N LYS A 58 11.22 39.38 -13.40
CA LYS A 58 12.18 39.90 -12.41
C LYS A 58 13.08 38.79 -11.88
N THR A 59 14.37 39.03 -11.91
CA THR A 59 15.36 38.10 -11.40
C THR A 59 15.26 37.93 -9.88
N GLY A 60 15.36 36.70 -9.39
CA GLY A 60 15.23 36.32 -7.98
C GLY A 60 13.82 35.93 -7.52
N ALA A 61 12.79 36.12 -8.35
CA ALA A 61 11.43 35.66 -8.04
C ALA A 61 11.17 34.27 -8.64
N PRO A 62 10.62 33.29 -7.90
CA PRO A 62 10.24 31.99 -8.44
C PRO A 62 9.00 32.10 -9.34
N HIS A 63 8.96 31.30 -10.39
CA HIS A 63 7.85 31.21 -11.33
C HIS A 63 7.42 29.75 -11.48
N SER A 64 6.15 29.48 -11.18
CA SER A 64 5.57 28.14 -11.34
C SER A 64 4.87 28.01 -12.69
N ALA A 65 5.08 26.86 -13.33
CA ALA A 65 4.38 26.44 -14.54
C ALA A 65 3.76 25.07 -14.29
N SER A 66 2.43 25.01 -14.37
CA SER A 66 1.66 23.77 -14.22
C SER A 66 1.14 23.30 -15.58
N PHE A 67 1.13 21.99 -15.78
CA PHE A 67 0.71 21.34 -17.03
C PHE A 67 0.18 19.93 -16.77
N ASP A 68 -0.73 19.48 -17.61
CA ASP A 68 -1.33 18.15 -17.51
C ASP A 68 -0.74 17.23 -18.57
N ILE A 69 -0.49 15.97 -18.19
CA ILE A 69 -0.04 14.93 -19.13
C ILE A 69 -1.23 14.01 -19.38
N THR A 70 -1.83 14.05 -20.56
CA THR A 70 -2.99 13.21 -20.90
C THR A 70 -2.61 11.92 -21.62
N ASN A 71 -1.45 11.90 -22.26
CA ASN A 71 -1.00 10.77 -23.06
C ASN A 71 -0.09 9.86 -22.23
N ILE A 72 -0.21 8.55 -22.46
CA ILE A 72 0.70 7.56 -21.85
C ILE A 72 2.10 7.79 -22.40
N MET A 73 3.06 7.99 -21.50
CA MET A 73 4.46 8.27 -21.79
C MET A 73 5.34 7.54 -20.79
N GLU A 74 6.54 7.18 -21.21
CA GLU A 74 7.52 6.51 -20.34
C GLU A 74 8.39 7.53 -19.62
N LYS A 75 8.75 8.60 -20.33
CA LYS A 75 9.66 9.63 -19.85
C LYS A 75 9.37 10.99 -20.49
N ALA A 76 9.81 12.04 -19.84
CA ALA A 76 9.74 13.41 -20.32
C ALA A 76 11.11 14.08 -20.20
N GLN A 77 11.51 14.78 -21.25
CA GLN A 77 12.65 15.69 -21.25
C GLN A 77 12.15 17.09 -20.94
N VAL A 78 12.68 17.67 -19.87
CA VAL A 78 12.42 19.05 -19.46
C VAL A 78 13.58 19.91 -19.92
N THR A 79 13.29 20.95 -20.70
CA THR A 79 14.26 21.95 -21.14
C THR A 79 13.83 23.31 -20.61
N VAL A 80 14.69 23.96 -19.83
CA VAL A 80 14.48 25.32 -19.30
C VAL A 80 15.58 26.23 -19.82
N ASN A 81 15.17 27.20 -20.64
CA ASN A 81 16.05 28.25 -21.15
C ASN A 81 15.72 29.57 -20.44
N VAL A 82 16.70 30.12 -19.71
CA VAL A 82 16.60 31.44 -19.08
C VAL A 82 17.64 32.34 -19.72
N GLN A 83 17.20 33.53 -20.18
CA GLN A 83 18.08 34.50 -20.82
C GLN A 83 19.31 34.80 -19.95
N GLY A 84 20.51 34.62 -20.51
CA GLY A 84 21.77 34.87 -19.81
C GLY A 84 22.24 33.73 -18.89
N HIS A 85 21.57 32.58 -18.89
CA HIS A 85 21.98 31.38 -18.16
C HIS A 85 22.28 30.21 -19.10
N LYS A 86 22.94 29.17 -18.59
CA LYS A 86 23.09 27.90 -19.31
C LYS A 86 21.72 27.20 -19.35
N THR A 87 21.35 26.63 -20.48
CA THR A 87 20.15 25.79 -20.59
C THR A 87 20.20 24.65 -19.59
N PHE A 88 19.11 24.46 -18.86
CA PHE A 88 18.90 23.30 -17.99
C PHE A 88 18.12 22.24 -18.76
N GLU A 89 18.62 21.00 -18.73
CA GLU A 89 17.98 19.85 -19.36
C GLU A 89 17.98 18.68 -18.38
N CYS A 90 16.85 18.01 -18.23
CA CYS A 90 16.69 16.87 -17.34
C CYS A 90 15.68 15.87 -17.91
N GLU A 91 15.99 14.58 -17.80
CA GLU A 91 15.06 13.50 -18.11
C GLU A 91 14.37 13.03 -16.82
N VAL A 92 13.06 12.89 -16.88
CA VAL A 92 12.19 12.56 -15.74
C VAL A 92 11.27 11.41 -16.14
N GLY A 93 11.12 10.41 -15.28
CA GLY A 93 10.18 9.32 -15.51
C GLY A 93 8.72 9.79 -15.45
N VAL A 94 7.86 9.18 -16.25
CA VAL A 94 6.41 9.43 -16.21
C VAL A 94 5.73 8.19 -15.62
N LYS A 95 5.02 8.37 -14.51
CA LYS A 95 4.31 7.31 -13.77
C LYS A 95 2.79 7.52 -13.84
N PRO A 96 1.97 6.50 -13.56
CA PRO A 96 0.54 6.70 -13.34
C PRO A 96 0.28 7.60 -12.14
N ASN A 97 -0.84 8.33 -12.16
CA ASN A 97 -1.33 9.03 -10.98
C ASN A 97 -1.98 8.06 -9.97
N LEU A 98 -1.21 7.10 -9.48
CA LEU A 98 -1.61 6.12 -8.48
C LEU A 98 -0.79 6.33 -7.21
N ALA A 99 -1.47 6.64 -6.10
CA ALA A 99 -0.84 6.87 -4.80
C ALA A 99 -0.89 5.63 -3.90
N ALA A 100 -2.01 4.93 -3.93
CA ALA A 100 -2.24 3.75 -3.11
C ALA A 100 -3.27 2.80 -3.74
N ILE A 101 -3.17 1.52 -3.43
CA ILE A 101 -4.26 0.56 -3.60
C ILE A 101 -4.53 -0.08 -2.24
N HIS A 102 -5.71 0.19 -1.66
CA HIS A 102 -6.14 -0.50 -0.44
C HIS A 102 -6.79 -1.82 -0.82
N ILE A 103 -6.13 -2.95 -0.52
CA ILE A 103 -6.57 -4.30 -0.90
C ILE A 103 -6.99 -5.08 0.33
N HIS A 104 -8.25 -5.50 0.39
CA HIS A 104 -8.79 -6.29 1.50
C HIS A 104 -9.34 -7.62 0.99
N THR A 105 -9.10 -8.68 1.74
CA THR A 105 -9.74 -9.99 1.56
C THR A 105 -10.96 -10.11 2.48
N ASP A 106 -11.91 -11.00 2.17
CA ASP A 106 -13.07 -11.26 3.02
C ASP A 106 -12.73 -12.03 4.30
N LYS A 107 -11.64 -12.81 4.29
CA LYS A 107 -11.12 -13.55 5.45
C LYS A 107 -9.59 -13.42 5.54
N PRO A 108 -9.00 -13.52 6.75
CA PRO A 108 -7.55 -13.61 6.91
C PRO A 108 -7.01 -15.03 6.69
N THR A 109 -7.89 -16.05 6.71
CA THR A 109 -7.52 -17.46 6.58
C THR A 109 -8.51 -18.20 5.69
N TYR A 110 -7.99 -19.08 4.82
CA TYR A 110 -8.76 -19.88 3.87
C TYR A 110 -8.36 -21.36 3.91
N HIS A 111 -9.28 -22.21 3.49
CA HIS A 111 -9.05 -23.63 3.22
C HIS A 111 -8.64 -23.87 1.77
N SER A 112 -8.10 -25.06 1.50
CA SER A 112 -7.90 -25.53 0.14
C SER A 112 -9.23 -25.58 -0.64
N GLY A 113 -9.22 -25.16 -1.90
CA GLY A 113 -10.42 -25.12 -2.73
C GLY A 113 -11.39 -23.95 -2.45
N GLU A 114 -11.16 -23.12 -1.43
CA GLU A 114 -12.01 -21.96 -1.17
C GLU A 114 -11.79 -20.82 -2.19
N THR A 115 -12.80 -19.95 -2.30
CA THR A 115 -12.72 -18.72 -3.08
C THR A 115 -12.33 -17.55 -2.19
N VAL A 116 -11.20 -16.91 -2.50
CA VAL A 116 -10.76 -15.64 -1.93
C VAL A 116 -11.53 -14.51 -2.59
N ARG A 117 -12.31 -13.74 -1.84
CA ARG A 117 -12.98 -12.55 -2.33
C ARG A 117 -12.16 -11.33 -1.97
N VAL A 118 -11.86 -10.51 -2.96
CA VAL A 118 -10.99 -9.33 -2.83
C VAL A 118 -11.77 -8.08 -3.18
N ARG A 119 -11.58 -7.04 -2.37
CA ARG A 119 -11.96 -5.67 -2.69
C ARG A 119 -10.71 -4.81 -2.74
N ALA A 120 -10.57 -4.02 -3.79
CA ALA A 120 -9.47 -3.09 -3.95
C ALA A 120 -9.99 -1.68 -4.23
N LEU A 121 -9.47 -0.69 -3.50
CA LEU A 121 -9.76 0.72 -3.70
C LEU A 121 -8.47 1.43 -4.16
N PRO A 122 -8.28 1.64 -5.47
CA PRO A 122 -7.14 2.38 -5.99
C PRO A 122 -7.40 3.89 -5.92
N LEU A 123 -6.45 4.67 -5.40
CA LEU A 123 -6.57 6.10 -5.17
C LEU A 123 -5.44 6.87 -5.87
N THR A 124 -5.78 8.02 -6.44
CA THR A 124 -4.80 9.00 -6.94
C THR A 124 -4.19 9.80 -5.79
N TYR A 125 -3.17 10.60 -6.10
CA TYR A 125 -2.55 11.48 -5.10
C TYR A 125 -3.46 12.61 -4.62
N GLU A 126 -4.52 12.91 -5.36
CA GLU A 126 -5.56 13.87 -4.99
C GLU A 126 -6.66 13.23 -4.13
N GLY A 127 -6.55 11.93 -3.82
CA GLY A 127 -7.51 11.20 -2.98
C GLY A 127 -8.80 10.81 -3.71
N VAL A 128 -8.83 10.89 -5.03
CA VAL A 128 -9.95 10.40 -5.85
C VAL A 128 -9.70 8.98 -6.35
N VAL A 129 -10.76 8.29 -6.76
CA VAL A 129 -10.66 6.94 -7.31
C VAL A 129 -9.82 6.94 -8.59
N TYR A 130 -8.81 6.08 -8.63
CA TYR A 130 -8.01 5.84 -9.82
C TYR A 130 -8.79 4.98 -10.82
N ASP A 131 -8.83 5.42 -12.08
CA ASP A 131 -9.66 4.84 -13.15
C ASP A 131 -8.87 3.97 -14.15
N GLY A 132 -7.55 3.88 -13.99
CA GLY A 132 -6.70 3.04 -14.83
C GLY A 132 -6.88 1.55 -14.58
N MET A 133 -6.45 0.75 -15.55
CA MET A 133 -6.46 -0.72 -15.45
C MET A 133 -5.42 -1.20 -14.43
N ILE A 134 -5.87 -2.02 -13.48
CA ILE A 134 -5.05 -2.66 -12.46
C ILE A 134 -4.97 -4.16 -12.75
N GLU A 135 -3.75 -4.70 -12.76
CA GLU A 135 -3.46 -6.13 -12.80
C GLU A 135 -3.43 -6.67 -11.36
N PHE A 136 -4.25 -7.68 -11.08
CA PHE A 136 -4.28 -8.44 -9.84
C PHE A 136 -3.71 -9.84 -10.05
N ILE A 137 -2.82 -10.27 -9.16
CA ILE A 137 -2.06 -11.51 -9.31
C ILE A 137 -2.14 -12.33 -8.03
N LEU A 138 -2.62 -13.58 -8.13
CA LEU A 138 -2.55 -14.55 -7.04
C LEU A 138 -1.14 -15.16 -7.00
N VAL A 139 -0.49 -15.07 -5.84
CA VAL A 139 0.88 -15.55 -5.62
C VAL A 139 0.89 -16.59 -4.51
N ASN A 140 1.54 -17.73 -4.77
CA ASN A 140 1.68 -18.80 -3.80
C ASN A 140 2.78 -18.51 -2.75
N PRO A 141 2.96 -19.36 -1.71
CA PRO A 141 3.95 -19.15 -0.67
C PRO A 141 5.40 -19.12 -1.16
N ASP A 142 5.70 -19.83 -2.25
CA ASP A 142 7.03 -19.86 -2.88
C ASP A 142 7.30 -18.64 -3.77
N GLY A 143 6.32 -17.75 -3.96
CA GLY A 143 6.46 -16.54 -4.78
C GLY A 143 6.08 -16.70 -6.26
N PHE A 144 5.48 -17.82 -6.67
CA PHE A 144 5.00 -18.03 -8.03
C PHE A 144 3.67 -17.32 -8.28
N GLU A 145 3.63 -16.52 -9.35
CA GLU A 145 2.42 -15.90 -9.89
C GLU A 145 1.56 -16.95 -10.61
N LEU A 146 0.39 -17.29 -10.08
CA LEU A 146 -0.47 -18.36 -10.61
C LEU A 146 -1.56 -17.85 -11.55
N VAL A 147 -2.29 -16.81 -11.14
CA VAL A 147 -3.48 -16.32 -11.86
C VAL A 147 -3.41 -14.81 -11.94
N LYS A 148 -3.61 -14.26 -13.14
CA LYS A 148 -3.65 -12.82 -13.40
C LYS A 148 -5.03 -12.40 -13.86
N LYS A 149 -5.54 -11.30 -13.32
CA LYS A 149 -6.83 -10.69 -13.70
C LYS A 149 -6.63 -9.19 -13.84
N CYS A 150 -7.06 -8.60 -14.96
CA CYS A 150 -7.05 -7.15 -15.12
C CYS A 150 -8.45 -6.60 -14.92
N ASN A 151 -8.58 -5.57 -14.08
CA ASN A 151 -9.85 -4.92 -13.85
C ASN A 151 -9.65 -3.40 -13.67
N ARG A 152 -10.72 -2.64 -13.90
CA ARG A 152 -10.79 -1.19 -13.67
C ARG A 152 -11.87 -0.90 -12.65
N THR A 153 -11.81 0.25 -12.01
CA THR A 153 -12.84 0.64 -11.03
C THR A 153 -14.19 0.84 -11.71
N SER A 154 -15.23 0.19 -11.18
CA SER A 154 -16.62 0.38 -11.60
C SER A 154 -17.39 1.04 -10.44
N GLN A 155 -17.60 2.35 -10.55
CA GLN A 155 -18.31 3.23 -9.60
C GLN A 155 -17.55 3.57 -8.31
N ASP A 156 -17.10 2.61 -7.49
CA ASP A 156 -16.45 2.92 -6.21
C ASP A 156 -15.18 2.11 -5.91
N TYR A 157 -15.22 0.80 -6.13
CA TYR A 157 -14.10 -0.11 -5.86
C TYR A 157 -14.05 -1.24 -6.89
N ILE A 158 -12.95 -1.98 -6.88
CA ILE A 158 -12.75 -3.17 -7.70
C ILE A 158 -13.08 -4.40 -6.86
N GLY A 159 -14.11 -5.13 -7.26
CA GLY A 159 -14.43 -6.45 -6.70
C GLY A 159 -13.90 -7.56 -7.61
N LEU A 160 -13.22 -8.56 -7.04
CA LEU A 160 -12.78 -9.74 -7.78
C LEU A 160 -12.67 -10.96 -6.86
N THR A 161 -12.54 -12.13 -7.47
CA THR A 161 -12.40 -13.40 -6.76
C THR A 161 -11.22 -14.20 -7.29
N PHE A 162 -10.61 -15.03 -6.45
CA PHE A 162 -9.61 -16.02 -6.83
C PHE A 162 -10.00 -17.37 -6.24
N GLU A 163 -9.98 -18.43 -7.05
CA GLU A 163 -10.21 -19.79 -6.57
C GLU A 163 -8.88 -20.41 -6.20
N LEU A 164 -8.77 -20.90 -4.96
CA LEU A 164 -7.59 -21.62 -4.50
C LEU A 164 -7.59 -23.04 -5.07
N PRO A 165 -6.45 -23.56 -5.56
CA PRO A 165 -6.36 -24.95 -5.99
C PRO A 165 -6.71 -25.92 -4.86
N LYS A 166 -7.34 -27.07 -5.18
CA LYS A 166 -7.60 -28.12 -4.18
C LYS A 166 -6.32 -28.76 -3.65
N HIS A 167 -5.30 -28.84 -4.50
CA HIS A 167 -3.97 -29.33 -4.15
C HIS A 167 -3.02 -28.13 -4.18
N LEU A 168 -2.66 -27.63 -3.00
CA LEU A 168 -1.83 -26.44 -2.83
C LEU A 168 -0.85 -26.60 -1.66
N PHE A 169 0.10 -25.67 -1.57
CA PHE A 169 0.97 -25.54 -0.40
C PHE A 169 0.32 -24.63 0.64
N TYR A 170 0.27 -25.11 1.89
CA TYR A 170 -0.11 -24.29 3.02
C TYR A 170 0.93 -23.19 3.30
N GLY A 171 0.48 -22.11 3.93
CA GLY A 171 1.33 -20.97 4.26
C GLY A 171 0.71 -19.64 3.85
N ASP A 172 1.59 -18.65 3.66
CA ASP A 172 1.18 -17.28 3.38
C ASP A 172 1.06 -17.05 1.87
N TRP A 173 -0.15 -16.81 1.42
CA TRP A 173 -0.49 -16.48 0.04
C TRP A 173 -0.67 -14.97 -0.09
N ARG A 174 -0.50 -14.45 -1.30
CA ARG A 174 -0.64 -13.01 -1.57
C ARG A 174 -1.52 -12.73 -2.77
N VAL A 175 -2.23 -11.62 -2.71
CA VAL A 175 -2.79 -10.97 -3.90
C VAL A 175 -1.98 -9.70 -4.14
N LEU A 176 -1.19 -9.67 -5.22
CA LEU A 176 -0.51 -8.46 -5.70
C LEU A 176 -1.47 -7.65 -6.56
N ALA A 177 -1.35 -6.32 -6.52
CA ALA A 177 -2.01 -5.39 -7.43
C ALA A 177 -1.02 -4.32 -7.92
N ARG A 178 -1.02 -4.05 -9.22
CA ARG A 178 -0.20 -3.00 -9.85
C ARG A 178 -0.85 -2.45 -11.12
N PRO A 179 -0.51 -1.23 -11.58
CA PRO A 179 -0.98 -0.74 -12.88
C PRO A 179 -0.61 -1.70 -14.02
N GLN A 180 -1.54 -1.90 -14.95
CA GLN A 180 -1.33 -2.81 -16.08
C GLN A 180 -0.11 -2.39 -16.92
N GLY A 181 0.79 -3.35 -17.17
CA GLY A 181 1.97 -3.13 -18.02
C GLY A 181 3.12 -2.38 -17.33
N ILE A 182 3.00 -2.08 -16.03
CA ILE A 182 4.02 -1.37 -15.27
C ILE A 182 4.54 -2.28 -14.17
N ASN A 183 5.81 -2.68 -14.29
CA ASN A 183 6.51 -3.51 -13.32
C ASN A 183 7.41 -2.64 -12.43
N ASP A 184 6.82 -1.65 -11.74
CA ASP A 184 7.51 -0.79 -10.80
C ASP A 184 7.14 -1.18 -9.37
N LYS A 185 8.16 -1.36 -8.52
CA LYS A 185 7.95 -1.72 -7.11
C LYS A 185 7.24 -0.60 -6.35
N ASP A 186 7.46 0.65 -6.74
CA ASP A 186 6.83 1.81 -6.07
C ASP A 186 5.32 1.88 -6.30
N THR A 187 4.79 1.17 -7.30
CA THR A 187 3.36 1.13 -7.64
C THR A 187 2.77 -0.27 -7.52
N THR A 188 3.46 -1.18 -6.82
CA THR A 188 3.00 -2.53 -6.52
C THR A 188 2.57 -2.61 -5.06
N TYR A 189 1.36 -3.12 -4.83
CA TYR A 189 0.75 -3.28 -3.51
C TYR A 189 0.33 -4.73 -3.32
N ASP A 190 0.23 -5.20 -2.07
CA ASP A 190 -0.20 -6.55 -1.79
C ASP A 190 -1.03 -6.68 -0.51
N VAL A 191 -1.79 -7.76 -0.45
CA VAL A 191 -2.41 -8.26 0.77
C VAL A 191 -2.04 -9.71 0.96
N ILE A 192 -1.71 -10.07 2.19
CA ILE A 192 -1.32 -11.43 2.59
C ILE A 192 -2.49 -12.09 3.31
N PHE A 193 -2.74 -13.36 3.00
CA PHE A 193 -3.71 -14.20 3.71
C PHE A 193 -3.12 -15.59 3.91
N GLN A 194 -3.56 -16.28 4.96
CA GLN A 194 -3.06 -17.60 5.30
C GLN A 194 -3.92 -18.70 4.69
N VAL A 195 -3.30 -19.74 4.14
CA VAL A 195 -3.99 -20.96 3.72
C VAL A 195 -3.55 -22.12 4.60
N LYS A 196 -4.50 -22.72 5.31
CA LYS A 196 -4.30 -23.86 6.20
C LYS A 196 -5.61 -24.59 6.42
N ASP A 197 -5.53 -25.83 6.89
CA ASP A 197 -6.70 -26.51 7.45
C ASP A 197 -7.01 -25.90 8.82
N TYR A 198 -8.17 -25.25 8.94
CA TYR A 198 -8.55 -24.54 10.15
C TYR A 198 -9.99 -24.86 10.56
N VAL A 199 -10.14 -25.46 11.73
CA VAL A 199 -11.45 -25.54 12.37
C VAL A 199 -11.60 -24.32 13.26
N LEU A 200 -12.63 -23.49 13.01
CA LEU A 200 -12.99 -22.38 13.89
C LEU A 200 -13.32 -22.94 15.28
N PRO A 201 -12.54 -22.59 16.33
CA PRO A 201 -12.88 -22.98 17.68
C PRO A 201 -14.27 -22.49 18.04
N PRO A 202 -15.04 -23.21 18.87
CA PRO A 202 -16.41 -22.80 19.21
C PRO A 202 -16.46 -21.59 20.16
N PHE A 203 -15.35 -21.24 20.79
CA PHE A 203 -15.24 -20.15 21.77
C PHE A 203 -13.96 -19.34 21.56
N LYS A 204 -13.93 -18.13 22.13
CA LYS A 204 -12.77 -17.26 22.17
C LYS A 204 -12.25 -17.11 23.60
N ILE A 205 -10.94 -16.95 23.73
CA ILE A 205 -10.25 -16.66 24.99
C ILE A 205 -9.70 -15.24 24.91
N ILE A 206 -9.97 -14.43 25.92
CA ILE A 206 -9.49 -13.05 26.05
C ILE A 206 -8.61 -13.01 27.29
N ILE A 207 -7.36 -12.58 27.13
CA ILE A 207 -6.38 -12.45 28.20
C ILE A 207 -6.06 -10.96 28.37
N SER A 208 -6.19 -10.46 29.59
CA SER A 208 -5.94 -9.06 29.97
C SER A 208 -4.83 -8.99 30.99
N ILE A 209 -3.80 -8.18 30.72
CA ILE A 209 -2.60 -8.04 31.55
C ILE A 209 -2.25 -6.55 31.61
N SER A 210 -1.98 -6.04 32.81
CA SER A 210 -1.55 -4.66 33.01
C SER A 210 -0.10 -4.47 32.56
N GLU A 211 0.15 -3.45 31.72
CA GLU A 211 1.51 -3.12 31.27
C GLU A 211 2.37 -2.55 32.41
N GLY A 212 3.68 -2.80 32.35
CA GLY A 212 4.68 -2.17 33.24
C GLY A 212 4.83 -2.78 34.64
N GLN A 213 4.08 -3.84 34.97
CA GLN A 213 4.22 -4.54 36.24
C GLN A 213 5.20 -5.74 36.14
N PRO A 214 5.97 -6.04 37.20
CA PRO A 214 6.70 -7.30 37.30
C PRO A 214 5.73 -8.48 37.21
N ILE A 215 6.09 -9.51 36.42
CA ILE A 215 5.28 -10.73 36.20
C ILE A 215 4.78 -11.35 37.52
N ASP A 216 5.60 -11.32 38.58
CA ASP A 216 5.25 -11.89 39.89
C ASP A 216 4.13 -11.12 40.62
N SER A 217 3.83 -9.91 40.20
CA SER A 217 2.84 -9.00 40.80
C SER A 217 1.71 -8.62 39.85
N THR A 218 1.72 -9.16 38.63
CA THR A 218 0.72 -8.85 37.61
C THR A 218 -0.49 -9.76 37.76
N GLU A 219 -1.68 -9.18 37.94
CA GLU A 219 -2.92 -9.93 37.79
C GLU A 219 -3.20 -10.19 36.30
N ILE A 220 -3.53 -11.45 35.99
CA ILE A 220 -3.90 -11.89 34.65
C ILE A 220 -5.40 -12.20 34.66
N GLY A 221 -6.17 -11.38 33.97
CA GLY A 221 -7.59 -11.64 33.74
C GLY A 221 -7.74 -12.58 32.53
N VAL A 222 -8.46 -13.69 32.70
CA VAL A 222 -8.82 -14.57 31.58
C VAL A 222 -10.33 -14.76 31.51
N GLU A 223 -10.89 -14.48 30.33
CA GLU A 223 -12.30 -14.68 30.01
C GLU A 223 -12.39 -15.68 28.84
N ALA A 224 -13.12 -16.77 29.03
CA ALA A 224 -13.46 -17.72 27.98
C ALA A 224 -14.97 -17.68 27.73
N ARG A 225 -15.38 -17.41 26.49
CA ARG A 225 -16.80 -17.32 26.10
C ARG A 225 -17.03 -17.76 24.67
N TYR A 226 -18.21 -18.31 24.40
CA TYR A 226 -18.68 -18.55 23.04
C TYR A 226 -18.78 -17.24 22.26
N TYR A 227 -18.78 -17.33 20.92
CA TYR A 227 -18.91 -16.14 20.06
C TYR A 227 -20.25 -15.39 20.26
N TYR A 228 -21.28 -16.08 20.75
CA TYR A 228 -22.58 -15.50 21.11
C TYR A 228 -22.66 -14.96 22.56
N GLY A 229 -21.56 -15.00 23.31
CA GLY A 229 -21.39 -14.27 24.57
C GLY A 229 -21.48 -15.10 25.86
N VAL A 230 -21.93 -16.36 25.80
CA VAL A 230 -22.04 -17.21 27.00
C VAL A 230 -20.67 -17.70 27.47
N SER A 231 -20.43 -17.66 28.78
CA SER A 231 -19.18 -18.11 29.41
C SER A 231 -18.96 -19.61 29.20
N VAL A 232 -17.70 -20.01 29.10
CA VAL A 232 -17.29 -21.42 28.97
C VAL A 232 -16.71 -21.90 30.29
N SER A 233 -17.16 -23.06 30.74
CA SER A 233 -16.56 -23.81 31.84
C SER A 233 -15.42 -24.69 31.32
N GLY A 234 -14.31 -24.75 32.04
CA GLY A 234 -13.17 -25.58 31.67
C GLY A 234 -11.94 -25.35 32.56
N SER A 235 -10.86 -26.03 32.22
CA SER A 235 -9.56 -25.86 32.86
C SER A 235 -8.64 -25.00 31.98
N LEU A 236 -7.88 -24.11 32.63
CA LEU A 236 -6.92 -23.24 31.98
C LEU A 236 -5.56 -23.40 32.65
N THR A 237 -4.52 -23.50 31.82
CA THR A 237 -3.12 -23.46 32.24
C THR A 237 -2.40 -22.35 31.50
N LEU A 238 -1.85 -21.38 32.23
CA LEU A 238 -1.13 -20.24 31.68
C LEU A 238 0.38 -20.38 31.87
N TYR A 239 1.10 -20.24 30.76
CA TYR A 239 2.56 -20.26 30.72
C TYR A 239 3.13 -18.90 30.33
N CYS A 240 4.25 -18.52 30.93
CA CYS A 240 5.01 -17.34 30.54
C CYS A 240 6.46 -17.67 30.24
N SER A 241 7.02 -16.98 29.26
CA SER A 241 8.40 -17.12 28.82
C SER A 241 9.01 -15.74 28.52
N THR A 242 10.21 -15.49 29.02
CA THR A 242 10.98 -14.28 28.73
C THR A 242 11.59 -14.42 27.32
N ARG A 243 10.99 -13.81 26.29
CA ARG A 243 11.41 -14.01 24.89
C ARG A 243 12.87 -13.57 24.65
N LYS A 244 13.67 -14.51 24.14
CA LYS A 244 14.51 -14.33 22.94
C LYS A 244 14.38 -15.60 22.07
N SER A 245 13.90 -15.40 20.85
CA SER A 245 13.65 -16.36 19.76
C SER A 245 12.30 -17.09 19.78
N GLU A 246 11.64 -16.98 18.64
CA GLU A 246 10.40 -17.63 18.24
C GLU A 246 10.65 -19.12 17.98
N TYR A 247 9.73 -19.98 18.42
CA TYR A 247 9.65 -21.43 18.19
C TYR A 247 10.70 -22.36 18.83
N ASP A 248 11.04 -22.15 20.11
CA ASP A 248 11.70 -23.21 20.89
C ASP A 248 10.85 -23.60 22.12
N LEU A 249 10.02 -24.64 21.95
CA LEU A 249 9.22 -25.25 23.03
C LEU A 249 10.08 -26.05 24.03
N SER A 250 11.40 -26.15 23.80
CA SER A 250 12.32 -26.87 24.70
C SER A 250 12.80 -26.04 25.90
N LYS A 251 12.56 -24.72 25.91
CA LYS A 251 12.91 -23.85 27.05
C LYS A 251 11.88 -23.96 28.18
N SER A 252 12.38 -23.87 29.42
CA SER A 252 11.58 -23.92 30.64
C SER A 252 10.53 -22.80 30.65
N MET A 253 9.28 -23.19 30.44
CA MET A 253 8.12 -22.31 30.64
C MET A 253 7.81 -22.22 32.14
N ARG A 254 7.55 -21.02 32.64
CA ARG A 254 7.08 -20.83 34.01
C ARG A 254 5.55 -20.88 34.02
N LEU A 255 4.99 -21.79 34.83
CA LEU A 255 3.56 -21.80 35.13
C LEU A 255 3.22 -20.54 35.92
N LEU A 256 2.28 -19.73 35.41
CA LEU A 256 1.78 -18.55 36.11
C LEU A 256 0.50 -18.85 36.88
N GLN A 257 -0.42 -19.58 36.27
CA GLN A 257 -1.72 -19.88 36.86
C GLN A 257 -2.27 -21.19 36.28
N SER A 258 -2.88 -22.00 37.13
CA SER A 258 -3.69 -23.16 36.75
C SER A 258 -5.00 -23.06 37.52
N GLN A 259 -6.12 -23.01 36.82
CA GLN A 259 -7.43 -22.85 37.44
C GLN A 259 -8.48 -23.65 36.68
N GLU A 260 -9.34 -24.34 37.44
CA GLU A 260 -10.57 -24.93 36.94
C GLU A 260 -11.70 -23.95 37.22
N VAL A 261 -12.40 -23.54 36.17
CA VAL A 261 -13.52 -22.61 36.26
C VAL A 261 -14.77 -23.36 35.81
N SER A 262 -15.64 -23.67 36.78
CA SER A 262 -16.97 -24.21 36.51
C SER A 262 -18.02 -23.13 36.82
N TYR A 263 -18.79 -22.77 35.81
CA TYR A 263 -20.06 -22.07 36.01
C TYR A 263 -21.13 -23.13 36.27
N ALA A 264 -21.84 -23.02 37.38
CA ALA A 264 -22.97 -23.90 37.69
C ALA A 264 -24.01 -23.80 36.58
N ASP A 265 -24.61 -24.96 36.24
CA ASP A 265 -25.63 -25.09 35.19
C ASP A 265 -26.62 -23.94 35.20
N ALA A 266 -26.78 -23.31 34.04
CA ALA A 266 -27.93 -22.47 33.74
C ALA A 266 -29.16 -23.34 33.45
N ASP A 267 -29.48 -24.26 34.37
CA ASP A 267 -30.80 -24.91 34.44
C ASP A 267 -31.72 -24.04 35.30
N ALA A 268 -32.09 -22.88 34.75
CA ALA A 268 -33.25 -22.12 35.18
C ALA A 268 -33.52 -21.03 34.13
N LEU A 269 -34.37 -21.35 33.14
CA LEU A 269 -35.38 -20.49 32.49
C LEU A 269 -35.71 -21.04 31.09
N ILE A 270 -36.41 -22.18 31.08
CA ILE A 270 -37.45 -22.44 30.08
C ILE A 270 -38.69 -22.82 30.88
N ASP A 271 -39.56 -21.83 31.08
CA ASP A 271 -41.01 -22.00 31.15
C ASP A 271 -41.61 -21.07 30.08
#